data_AF-A0A6J8DQD8-F1
#
_entry.id   AF-A0A6J8DQD8-F1
#
_cell.length_a   1.000
_cell.length_b   1.000
_cell.length_c   1.000
_cell.angle_alpha   90.00
_cell.angle_beta   90.00
_cell.angle_gamma   90.00
#
_symmetry.space_group_name_H-M   'P 1'
#
loop_
_entity.id
_entity.type
_entity.pdbx_description
1 polymer ?
#
loop_
_entity_poly.entity_id
_entity_poly.type
_entity_poly.pdbx_seq_one_letter_code
_entity_poly.pdbx_strand_id
1 'polypeptide(L)'
;MDDLKRTDFHIIKKQQSLGANASETSFTILFYATPVWFTPKSFDFDKYGYRNCKLTEDKQLLSTSEAVIFHHTSFSALPEKPNDQVWIFATLESPYLTYKRFKTHTLERKFSWTMTYRKDSEGFSLYIILKKRLHIPVKNYTSIYMNKTKKHCLDREQLSNSIKSRSLCERTIEIY
;
A
#
# COMPACT_ATOMS: atom_id res chain seq x y z
N MET A 1 -10.76 -21.69 20.64
CA MET A 1 -11.37 -20.46 20.08
C MET A 1 -10.47 -20.08 18.93
N ASP A 2 -10.91 -20.50 17.75
CA ASP A 2 -10.08 -20.87 16.63
C ASP A 2 -9.42 -19.70 15.91
N ASP A 3 -8.14 -19.89 15.59
CA ASP A 3 -7.48 -19.49 14.34
C ASP A 3 -8.07 -18.26 13.62
N LEU A 4 -7.63 -17.07 14.04
CA LEU A 4 -7.41 -15.99 13.09
C LEU A 4 -6.29 -16.43 12.16
N LYS A 5 -6.64 -17.29 11.18
CA LYS A 5 -5.78 -17.62 10.04
C LYS A 5 -5.40 -16.31 9.40
N ARG A 6 -4.18 -15.89 9.68
CA ARG A 6 -3.38 -14.96 8.92
C ARG A 6 -3.71 -15.23 7.44
N THR A 7 -4.51 -14.36 6.84
CA THR A 7 -4.80 -14.40 5.40
C THR A 7 -3.53 -13.92 4.72
N ASP A 8 -2.51 -14.79 4.72
CA ASP A 8 -1.34 -14.63 3.89
C ASP A 8 -1.83 -14.72 2.46
N PHE A 9 -1.93 -13.57 1.80
CA PHE A 9 -2.12 -13.48 0.36
C PHE A 9 -0.96 -14.23 -0.30
N HIS A 10 -1.20 -15.48 -0.68
CA HIS A 10 -0.22 -16.32 -1.37
C HIS A 10 -0.17 -15.86 -2.83
N ILE A 11 0.74 -14.92 -3.10
CA ILE A 11 0.99 -14.42 -4.45
C ILE A 11 1.92 -15.40 -5.17
N ILE A 12 1.49 -15.90 -6.33
CA ILE A 12 2.33 -16.70 -7.21
C ILE A 12 3.24 -15.74 -7.98
N LYS A 13 4.49 -15.62 -7.56
CA LYS A 13 5.50 -14.84 -8.31
C LYS A 13 5.81 -15.57 -9.62
N LYS A 14 5.26 -15.10 -10.74
CA LYS A 14 5.72 -15.51 -12.08
C LYS A 14 7.00 -14.74 -12.37
N GLN A 15 8.14 -15.43 -12.36
CA GLN A 15 9.42 -14.87 -12.79
C GLN A 15 9.38 -14.71 -14.31
N GLN A 16 9.36 -13.49 -14.82
CA GLN A 16 9.40 -13.22 -16.26
C GLN A 16 10.85 -12.99 -16.66
N SER A 17 11.47 -13.97 -17.32
CA SER A 17 12.80 -13.82 -17.91
C SER A 17 12.69 -12.94 -19.16
N LEU A 18 13.17 -11.70 -19.08
CA LEU A 18 13.36 -10.86 -20.26
C LEU A 18 14.52 -11.44 -21.08
N GLY A 19 14.19 -12.12 -22.18
CA GLY A 19 15.16 -12.63 -23.14
C GLY A 19 15.89 -11.48 -23.83
N ALA A 20 17.22 -11.59 -23.89
CA ALA A 20 18.10 -10.65 -24.58
C ALA A 20 17.90 -10.75 -26.10
N ASN A 21 16.92 -10.00 -26.62
CA ASN A 21 16.83 -9.49 -27.99
C ASN A 21 15.61 -8.54 -28.05
N ALA A 22 15.75 -7.39 -27.41
CA ALA A 22 14.71 -6.37 -27.40
C ALA A 22 14.76 -5.59 -28.72
N SER A 23 13.91 -5.98 -29.66
CA SER A 23 13.27 -5.00 -30.54
C SER A 23 12.70 -3.88 -29.67
N GLU A 24 12.64 -2.66 -30.18
CA GLU A 24 12.21 -1.43 -29.51
C GLU A 24 10.70 -1.48 -29.16
N THR A 25 10.29 -2.46 -28.35
CA THR A 25 8.91 -2.72 -27.99
C THR A 25 8.51 -1.81 -26.84
N SER A 26 7.51 -0.97 -27.08
CA SER A 26 6.91 -0.11 -26.06
C SER A 26 5.98 -0.93 -25.17
N PHE A 27 6.32 -1.04 -23.89
CA PHE A 27 5.49 -1.65 -22.85
C PHE A 27 4.36 -0.70 -22.45
N THR A 28 3.13 -1.16 -22.62
CA THR A 28 1.89 -0.49 -22.27
C THR A 28 1.37 -1.03 -20.94
N ILE A 29 1.20 -0.13 -19.98
CA ILE A 29 0.57 -0.41 -18.70
C ILE A 29 -0.79 0.28 -18.71
N LEU A 30 -1.87 -0.48 -18.57
CA LEU A 30 -3.23 0.05 -18.49
C LEU A 30 -3.63 0.25 -17.02
N PHE A 31 -4.07 1.45 -16.67
CA PHE A 31 -4.81 1.67 -15.43
C PHE A 31 -6.30 1.47 -15.73
N TYR A 32 -6.86 0.31 -15.32
CA TYR A 32 -8.19 -0.10 -15.77
C TYR A 32 -9.31 0.85 -15.33
N ALA A 33 -9.23 1.36 -14.11
CA ALA A 33 -10.21 2.29 -13.59
C ALA A 33 -9.57 3.18 -12.53
N THR A 34 -9.15 4.35 -12.97
CA THR A 34 -8.43 5.34 -12.18
C THR A 34 -9.33 5.92 -11.09
N PRO A 35 -8.92 5.89 -9.81
CA PRO A 35 -9.67 6.58 -8.77
C PRO A 35 -9.56 8.10 -8.94
N VAL A 36 -10.60 8.84 -8.54
CA VAL A 36 -10.72 10.30 -8.78
C VAL A 36 -9.55 11.13 -8.25
N TRP A 37 -8.93 10.67 -7.16
CA TRP A 37 -7.78 11.33 -6.53
C TRP A 37 -6.44 11.04 -7.23
N PHE A 38 -6.42 10.13 -8.20
CA PHE A 38 -5.22 9.73 -8.91
C PHE A 38 -5.24 10.27 -10.34
N THR A 39 -4.14 10.84 -10.78
CA THR A 39 -3.96 11.29 -12.16
C THR A 39 -2.81 10.49 -12.77
N PRO A 40 -3.05 9.52 -13.65
CA PRO A 40 -2.01 8.62 -14.15
C PRO A 40 -0.97 9.36 -15.00
N LYS A 41 -1.33 10.49 -15.64
CA LYS A 41 -0.35 11.39 -16.29
C LYS A 41 0.73 11.94 -15.33
N SER A 42 0.59 11.75 -14.02
CA SER A 42 1.64 12.06 -13.04
C SER A 42 2.80 11.05 -13.05
N PHE A 43 2.62 9.88 -13.64
CA PHE A 43 3.69 8.90 -13.83
C PHE A 43 4.47 9.20 -15.11
N ASP A 44 5.62 9.82 -14.92
CA ASP A 44 6.62 10.02 -15.95
C ASP A 44 7.67 8.91 -15.83
N PHE A 45 7.59 7.91 -16.71
CA PHE A 45 8.54 6.80 -16.74
C PHE A 45 9.93 7.24 -17.22
N ASP A 46 10.00 8.24 -18.11
CA ASP A 46 11.25 8.77 -18.64
C ASP A 46 12.10 9.40 -17.54
N LYS A 47 11.44 10.13 -16.61
CA LYS A 47 12.09 10.71 -15.43
C LYS A 47 12.83 9.68 -14.57
N TYR A 48 12.38 8.42 -14.58
CA TYR A 48 12.99 7.32 -13.83
C TYR A 48 13.82 6.37 -14.72
N GLY A 49 14.07 6.73 -15.99
CA GLY A 49 14.92 5.97 -16.92
C GLY A 49 14.22 4.85 -17.68
N TYR A 50 12.90 4.72 -17.59
CA TYR A 50 12.11 3.68 -18.27
C TYR A 50 11.51 4.21 -19.58
N ARG A 51 12.35 4.35 -20.61
CA ARG A 51 12.00 5.06 -21.86
C ARG A 51 11.01 4.35 -22.78
N ASN A 52 10.80 3.06 -22.55
CA ASN A 52 9.91 2.22 -23.35
C ASN A 52 8.60 1.89 -22.62
N CYS A 53 8.30 2.54 -21.50
CA CYS A 53 7.08 2.30 -20.73
C CYS A 53 6.08 3.45 -20.90
N LYS A 54 4.80 3.12 -21.08
CA LYS A 54 3.71 4.11 -21.11
C LYS A 54 2.55 3.68 -20.23
N LEU A 55 1.94 4.64 -19.53
CA LEU A 55 0.73 4.45 -18.75
C LEU A 55 -0.45 4.97 -19.57
N THR A 56 -1.50 4.16 -19.73
CA THR A 56 -2.73 4.52 -20.43
C THR A 56 -3.95 4.26 -19.57
N GLU A 57 -5.04 4.95 -19.85
CA GLU A 57 -6.38 4.71 -19.27
C GLU A 57 -7.36 4.15 -20.31
N ASP A 58 -6.90 3.96 -21.54
CA ASP A 58 -7.73 3.46 -22.63
C ASP A 58 -8.04 1.97 -22.45
N LYS A 59 -9.26 1.68 -22.00
CA LYS A 59 -9.75 0.32 -21.78
C LYS A 59 -9.78 -0.53 -23.06
N GLN A 60 -9.74 0.08 -24.25
CA GLN A 60 -9.65 -0.69 -25.50
C GLN A 60 -8.31 -1.45 -25.61
N LEU A 61 -7.28 -0.98 -24.91
CA LEU A 61 -5.97 -1.62 -24.84
C LEU A 61 -5.89 -2.73 -23.78
N LEU A 62 -7.01 -3.11 -23.16
CA LEU A 62 -7.03 -4.15 -22.14
C LEU A 62 -6.48 -5.48 -22.65
N SER A 63 -6.76 -5.90 -23.89
CA SER A 63 -6.28 -7.20 -24.39
C SER A 63 -4.83 -7.16 -24.88
N THR A 64 -4.29 -5.97 -25.17
CA THR A 64 -2.98 -5.77 -25.80
C THR A 64 -1.93 -5.20 -24.85
N SER A 65 -2.33 -4.68 -23.69
CA SER A 65 -1.40 -4.17 -22.68
C SER A 65 -0.61 -5.31 -22.03
N GLU A 66 0.66 -5.10 -21.74
CA GLU A 66 1.51 -6.08 -21.07
C GLU A 66 1.14 -6.22 -19.59
N ALA A 67 0.72 -5.11 -18.96
CA ALA A 67 0.25 -5.10 -17.58
C ALA A 67 -1.02 -4.25 -17.38
N VAL A 68 -1.84 -4.65 -16.42
CA VAL A 68 -3.08 -3.95 -16.05
C VAL A 68 -3.15 -3.73 -14.55
N ILE A 69 -3.32 -2.47 -14.15
CA ILE A 69 -3.46 -2.06 -12.76
C ILE A 69 -4.93 -1.91 -12.42
N PHE A 70 -5.36 -2.60 -11.36
CA PHE A 70 -6.69 -2.50 -10.79
C PHE A 70 -6.60 -1.91 -9.39
N HIS A 71 -7.13 -0.72 -9.20
CA HIS A 71 -7.27 -0.14 -7.88
C HIS A 71 -8.43 -0.78 -7.12
N HIS A 72 -8.27 -1.02 -5.82
CA HIS A 72 -9.21 -1.82 -5.03
C HIS A 72 -10.68 -1.36 -5.06
N THR A 73 -10.94 -0.06 -5.24
CA THR A 73 -12.31 0.46 -5.35
C THR A 73 -12.92 0.34 -6.73
N SER A 74 -12.10 0.18 -7.77
CA SER A 74 -12.45 0.62 -9.13
C SER A 74 -12.99 -0.47 -10.06
N PHE A 75 -13.28 -1.66 -9.52
CA PHE A 75 -13.88 -2.75 -10.29
C PHE A 75 -14.99 -3.44 -9.49
N SER A 76 -16.11 -3.69 -10.17
CA SER A 76 -17.23 -4.51 -9.67
C SER A 76 -17.18 -5.93 -10.25
N ALA A 77 -16.75 -6.06 -11.50
CA ALA A 77 -16.45 -7.31 -12.18
C ALA A 77 -15.09 -7.19 -12.89
N LEU A 78 -14.30 -8.25 -12.84
CA LEU A 78 -13.05 -8.34 -13.59
C LEU A 78 -13.28 -9.05 -14.93
N PRO A 79 -12.70 -8.54 -16.03
CA PRO A 79 -12.75 -9.21 -17.33
C PRO A 79 -12.04 -10.57 -17.30
N GLU A 80 -12.01 -11.24 -18.43
CA GLU A 80 -11.15 -12.41 -18.61
C GLU A 80 -9.69 -11.96 -18.76
N LYS A 81 -8.78 -12.69 -18.13
CA LYS A 81 -7.35 -12.36 -18.10
C LYS A 81 -6.64 -13.14 -19.21
N PRO A 82 -6.01 -12.47 -20.20
CA PRO A 82 -5.12 -13.13 -21.14
C PRO A 82 -3.96 -13.85 -20.43
N ASN A 83 -3.56 -15.03 -20.93
CA ASN A 83 -2.60 -15.92 -20.26
C ASN A 83 -1.23 -15.27 -19.95
N ASP A 84 -0.80 -14.33 -20.79
CA ASP A 84 0.52 -13.68 -20.68
C ASP A 84 0.46 -12.24 -20.15
N GLN A 85 -0.72 -11.80 -19.71
CA GLN A 85 -0.88 -10.47 -19.14
C GLN A 85 -0.63 -10.43 -17.64
N VAL A 86 0.10 -9.43 -17.17
CA VAL A 86 0.33 -9.22 -15.74
C VAL A 86 -0.79 -8.36 -15.15
N TRP A 87 -1.50 -8.88 -14.14
CA TRP A 87 -2.51 -8.10 -13.42
C TRP A 87 -1.97 -7.67 -12.06
N ILE A 88 -2.07 -6.38 -11.78
CA ILE A 88 -1.54 -5.74 -10.58
C ILE A 88 -2.71 -5.27 -9.74
N PHE A 89 -2.83 -5.80 -8.53
CA PHE A 89 -3.79 -5.29 -7.55
C PHE A 89 -3.18 -4.14 -6.76
N ALA A 90 -3.77 -2.95 -6.87
CA ALA A 90 -3.30 -1.75 -6.20
C ALA A 90 -4.23 -1.36 -5.04
N THR A 91 -3.68 -1.26 -3.84
CA THR A 91 -4.39 -0.72 -2.68
C THR A 91 -3.45 -0.06 -1.70
N LEU A 92 -3.92 1.02 -1.10
CA LEU A 92 -3.29 1.56 0.10
C LEU A 92 -4.12 1.26 1.36
N GLU A 93 -5.32 0.71 1.20
CA GLU A 93 -6.18 0.31 2.30
C GLU A 93 -5.74 -1.01 2.93
N SER A 94 -6.05 -1.17 4.22
CA SER A 94 -5.72 -2.38 4.98
C SER A 94 -6.38 -3.64 4.40
N PRO A 95 -5.81 -4.84 4.64
CA PRO A 95 -6.44 -6.11 4.30
C PRO A 95 -7.86 -6.24 4.83
N TYR A 96 -8.13 -5.75 6.05
CA TYR A 96 -9.47 -5.80 6.65
C TYR A 96 -10.51 -5.07 5.80
N LEU A 97 -10.15 -3.91 5.25
CA LEU A 97 -11.05 -3.09 4.43
C LEU A 97 -11.20 -3.64 3.01
N THR A 98 -10.20 -4.34 2.48
CA THR A 98 -10.22 -4.91 1.13
C THR A 98 -10.69 -6.36 1.08
N TYR A 99 -10.73 -7.07 2.21
CA TYR A 99 -11.05 -8.50 2.30
C TYR A 99 -12.37 -8.89 1.64
N LYS A 100 -13.43 -8.09 1.83
CA LYS A 100 -14.75 -8.39 1.25
C LYS A 100 -14.73 -8.50 -0.28
N ARG A 101 -13.80 -7.80 -0.94
CA ARG A 101 -13.61 -7.89 -2.40
C ARG A 101 -12.99 -9.21 -2.80
N PHE A 102 -12.08 -9.77 -2.01
CA PHE A 102 -11.39 -11.05 -2.33
C PHE A 102 -12.10 -12.29 -1.81
N LYS A 103 -13.14 -12.13 -0.99
CA LYS A 103 -13.90 -13.26 -0.43
C LYS A 103 -14.53 -14.15 -1.51
N THR A 104 -14.67 -13.65 -2.74
CA THR A 104 -14.97 -14.47 -3.91
C THR A 104 -13.68 -15.10 -4.44
N HIS A 105 -13.55 -16.42 -4.33
CA HIS A 105 -12.39 -17.19 -4.80
C HIS A 105 -11.97 -16.91 -6.25
N THR A 106 -12.87 -16.34 -7.06
CA THR A 106 -12.61 -15.89 -8.43
C THR A 106 -11.62 -14.74 -8.55
N LEU A 107 -11.36 -13.97 -7.48
CA LEU A 107 -10.46 -12.81 -7.51
C LEU A 107 -9.07 -13.11 -6.96
N GLU A 108 -8.95 -14.05 -6.01
CA GLU A 108 -7.69 -14.38 -5.33
C GLU A 108 -6.59 -14.88 -6.27
N ARG A 109 -6.97 -15.47 -7.43
CA ARG A 109 -6.01 -16.07 -8.39
C ARG A 109 -5.84 -15.30 -9.70
N LYS A 110 -6.53 -14.18 -9.87
CA LYS A 110 -6.43 -13.38 -11.10
C LYS A 110 -5.24 -12.43 -11.09
N PHE A 111 -4.81 -11.97 -9.92
CA PHE A 111 -3.70 -11.01 -9.81
C PHE A 111 -2.35 -11.72 -9.78
N SER A 112 -1.41 -11.23 -10.59
CA SER A 112 -0.03 -11.71 -10.60
C SER A 112 0.80 -10.99 -9.54
N TRP A 113 0.61 -9.67 -9.40
CA TRP A 113 1.40 -8.81 -8.52
C TRP A 113 0.50 -7.94 -7.65
N THR A 114 1.07 -7.44 -6.56
CA THR A 114 0.42 -6.47 -5.69
C THR A 114 1.21 -5.18 -5.61
N MET A 115 0.51 -4.05 -5.52
CA MET A 115 1.08 -2.74 -5.27
C MET A 115 0.46 -2.16 -4.01
N THR A 116 1.17 -2.20 -2.88
CA THR A 116 0.64 -1.82 -1.56
C THR A 116 1.65 -1.09 -0.68
N TYR A 117 1.18 -0.63 0.49
CA TYR A 117 2.05 -0.09 1.54
C TYR A 117 2.94 -1.13 2.23
N ARG A 118 2.69 -2.43 2.00
CA ARG A 118 3.52 -3.49 2.59
C ARG A 118 4.85 -3.57 1.86
N LYS A 119 5.92 -3.71 2.63
CA LYS A 119 7.30 -3.81 2.10
C LYS A 119 7.55 -5.07 1.27
N ASP A 120 6.73 -6.10 1.43
CA ASP A 120 6.83 -7.38 0.72
C ASP A 120 6.00 -7.43 -0.59
N SER A 121 5.30 -6.35 -0.94
CA SER A 121 4.59 -6.26 -2.23
C SER A 121 5.55 -5.95 -3.39
N GLU A 122 5.22 -6.42 -4.59
CA GLU A 122 6.03 -6.21 -5.80
C GLU A 122 6.14 -4.72 -6.17
N GLY A 123 5.05 -3.98 -5.99
CA GLY A 123 5.01 -2.52 -6.11
C GLY A 123 4.90 -1.85 -4.75
N PHE A 124 5.98 -1.26 -4.26
CA PHE A 124 5.91 -0.51 -3.00
C PHE A 124 5.26 0.87 -3.23
N SER A 125 4.11 1.13 -2.59
CA SER A 125 3.38 2.39 -2.71
C SER A 125 2.93 2.90 -1.34
N LEU A 126 3.17 4.18 -1.04
CA LEU A 126 2.82 4.80 0.24
C LEU A 126 1.79 5.91 0.02
N TYR A 127 0.89 6.11 1.00
CA TYR A 127 0.08 7.34 1.08
C TYR A 127 0.94 8.60 1.23
N ILE A 128 2.18 8.45 1.71
CA ILE A 128 3.05 9.55 2.08
C ILE A 128 4.26 9.63 1.14
N ILE A 129 4.66 10.85 0.83
CA ILE A 129 5.93 11.11 0.17
C ILE A 129 7.00 11.15 1.24
N LEU A 130 7.91 10.17 1.22
CA LEU A 130 9.10 10.20 2.04
C LEU A 130 10.09 11.21 1.43
N LYS A 131 10.23 12.37 2.07
CA LYS A 131 11.28 13.34 1.70
C LYS A 131 12.48 13.11 2.59
N LYS A 132 13.66 12.98 1.97
CA LYS A 132 14.92 12.97 2.72
C LYS A 132 15.02 14.28 3.50
N ARG A 133 15.16 14.16 4.81
CA ARG A 133 15.38 15.30 5.69
C ARG A 133 16.83 15.75 5.54
N LEU A 134 17.04 16.98 5.04
CA LEU A 134 18.39 17.55 4.88
C LEU A 134 18.96 18.09 6.19
N HIS A 135 18.10 18.53 7.11
CA HIS A 135 18.50 19.14 8.38
C HIS A 135 17.74 18.52 9.54
N ILE A 136 18.44 18.18 10.62
CA ILE A 136 17.83 17.68 11.85
C ILE A 136 17.26 18.89 12.60
N PRO A 137 15.93 19.01 12.77
CA PRO A 137 15.39 20.12 13.54
C PRO A 137 15.78 19.94 15.01
N VAL A 138 16.56 20.88 15.54
CA VAL A 138 16.86 20.93 16.98
C VAL A 138 15.60 21.42 17.68
N LYS A 139 14.80 20.49 18.19
CA LYS A 139 13.62 20.80 19.02
C LYS A 139 13.92 20.41 20.45
N ASN A 140 13.66 21.34 21.37
CA ASN A 140 13.64 21.02 22.79
C ASN A 140 12.33 20.28 23.10
N TYR A 141 12.37 18.95 22.98
CA TYR A 141 11.20 18.11 23.21
C TYR A 141 10.71 18.18 24.66
N THR A 142 11.61 18.47 25.61
CA THR A 142 11.27 18.67 27.02
C THR A 142 10.35 19.86 27.20
N SER A 143 10.68 21.03 26.63
CA SER A 143 9.81 22.21 26.75
C SER A 143 8.48 22.05 26.00
N ILE A 144 8.48 21.38 24.84
CA ILE A 144 7.26 21.06 24.09
C ILE A 144 6.36 20.11 24.90
N TYR A 145 6.96 19.10 25.55
CA TYR A 145 6.23 18.15 26.39
C TYR A 145 5.58 18.84 27.58
N MET A 146 6.33 19.70 28.28
CA MET A 146 5.82 20.44 29.45
C MET A 146 4.68 21.40 29.11
N ASN A 147 4.63 21.92 27.86
CA ASN A 147 3.58 22.83 27.43
C ASN A 147 2.30 22.13 26.90
N LYS A 148 2.26 20.79 26.87
CA LYS A 148 1.05 20.06 26.48
C LYS A 148 0.06 20.05 27.64
N THR A 149 -1.15 20.57 27.39
CA THR A 149 -2.23 20.72 28.39
C THR A 149 -2.96 19.42 28.72
N LYS A 150 -2.86 18.39 27.87
CA LYS A 150 -3.45 17.07 28.12
C LYS A 150 -2.45 16.22 28.92
N LYS A 151 -2.80 15.90 30.18
CA LYS A 151 -2.03 14.99 31.03
C LYS A 151 -1.99 13.59 30.39
N HIS A 152 -0.79 13.06 30.19
CA HIS A 152 -0.59 11.65 29.88
C HIS A 152 -0.51 10.85 31.19
N CYS A 153 -0.94 9.59 31.21
CA CYS A 153 -0.68 8.71 32.34
C CYS A 153 0.84 8.47 32.39
N LEU A 154 1.51 9.00 33.41
CA LEU A 154 2.93 8.73 33.63
C LEU A 154 3.08 7.29 34.13
N ASP A 155 4.07 6.58 33.59
CA ASP A 155 4.44 5.26 34.08
C ASP A 155 5.02 5.37 35.50
N ARG A 156 4.79 4.34 36.32
CA ARG A 156 4.96 4.36 37.79
C ARG A 156 6.35 4.81 38.27
N GLU A 157 7.39 4.68 37.45
CA GLU A 157 8.76 5.02 37.81
C GLU A 157 9.04 6.52 37.95
N GLN A 158 8.22 7.41 37.37
CA GLN A 158 8.43 8.87 37.52
C GLN A 158 7.71 9.50 38.72
N LEU A 159 7.00 8.70 39.53
CA LEU A 159 6.14 9.19 40.62
C LEU A 159 6.77 9.12 42.03
N SER A 160 8.10 9.05 42.16
CA SER A 160 8.71 9.00 43.51
C SER A 160 8.77 10.34 44.24
N ASN A 161 8.58 11.49 43.57
CA ASN A 161 8.90 12.79 44.16
C ASN A 161 7.72 13.79 44.29
N SER A 162 6.47 13.37 44.18
CA SER A 162 5.34 14.27 44.43
C SER A 162 4.13 13.57 45.01
N ILE A 163 4.17 13.37 46.33
CA ILE A 163 3.00 13.00 47.14
C ILE A 163 2.04 14.21 47.15
N LYS A 164 1.02 14.19 46.27
CA LYS A 164 -0.38 14.65 46.50
C LYS A 164 -1.08 14.97 45.18
N SER A 165 -1.70 13.96 44.57
CA SER A 165 -3.11 14.02 44.11
C SER A 165 -3.44 12.70 43.43
N ARG A 166 -4.00 11.78 44.24
CA ARG A 166 -4.71 10.62 43.74
C ARG A 166 -5.97 11.10 43.02
N SER A 167 -6.07 10.83 41.72
CA SER A 167 -7.34 10.54 41.07
C SER A 167 -7.11 9.52 39.95
N LEU A 168 -7.24 8.25 40.33
CA LEU A 168 -7.75 7.11 39.56
C LEU A 168 -7.62 7.17 38.03
N CYS A 169 -6.62 6.45 37.51
CA CYS A 169 -6.68 5.87 36.17
C CYS A 169 -6.47 4.36 36.30
N GLU A 170 -7.48 3.66 36.82
CA GLU A 170 -7.56 2.20 36.77
C GLU A 170 -8.50 1.83 35.62
N ARG A 171 -7.92 1.53 34.46
CA ARG A 171 -8.47 0.55 33.53
C ARG A 171 -7.32 -0.33 33.07
N THR A 172 -7.13 -1.42 33.80
CA THR A 172 -6.35 -2.57 33.36
C THR A 172 -6.95 -3.03 32.03
N ILE A 173 -6.22 -2.84 30.95
CA ILE A 173 -6.49 -3.57 29.71
C ILE A 173 -5.85 -4.94 29.93
N GLU A 174 -6.65 -5.90 30.41
CA GLU A 174 -6.30 -7.31 30.27
C GLU A 174 -6.39 -7.66 28.78
N ILE A 175 -5.24 -7.97 28.20
CA ILE A 175 -5.15 -8.50 26.85
C ILE A 175 -5.34 -10.01 26.98
N TYR A 176 -6.51 -10.50 26.55
CA TYR A 176 -6.74 -11.90 26.20
C TYR A 176 -6.51 -12.09 24.70
#